data_AF-A0A2P9DBW5-F1
#
_entry.id   AF-A0A2P9DBW5-F1
#
_cell.length_a   1.000
_cell.length_b   1.000
_cell.length_c   1.000
_cell.angle_alpha   90.00
_cell.angle_beta   90.00
_cell.angle_gamma   90.00
#
_symmetry.space_group_name_H-M   'P 1'
#
loop_
_entity.id
_entity.type
_entity.pdbx_description
1 polymer ?
#
loop_
_entity_poly.entity_id
_entity_poly.type
_entity_poly.pdbx_seq_one_letter_code
_entity_poly.pdbx_strand_id
1 'polypeptide(L)'
;MNEELEVDENAYDMLFSPLTPWPCLSFDYILEQPKPDALSEEEKKRRKENIDSGILNYPLEVCCVAGTQANKRELNQIYVIKWSNLNKLKNVDDEEGSSDNSEDNDSSDFDVDIDEENDDTINGNINNGIEKKKENNVNNKLNNNNNNNNDKLKEKLQKNEDTHTHKKSSVICKAIKHKYGSINRTKICKKINSLVATWCDDSNIYIYDISDEIKNLEVRPFNEQIEKKPLHVFEKHTTEGFSLDWNPVHAAQLLTGDNDGNIYLWLPNNSGKWNYELLNLKNMYTTNDNNNNNNNKYNQNKQKCSIEDIQWCKKGNGLGNVFAMCSCDKSISILDIRNINANSTNKNIHIENAHTNDVNVIAWNENTEFLLASGGDDNIIKVWDIRNTNNAVAQLIFHKQPISSISWNFKDTYVLLASSLDNSISIWDLSVETESLEFTDSQYPDQLLFEHLNQKFITDAKFHPHYPGLVVSTSSENFNIFKPCNI
;
A
#
# COMPACT_ATOMS: atom_id res chain seq x y z
N MET A 1 12.99 28.52 -11.88
CA MET A 1 12.34 28.00 -13.08
C MET A 1 11.73 26.68 -12.65
N ASN A 2 10.40 26.57 -12.66
CA ASN A 2 9.72 25.29 -12.47
C ASN A 2 9.66 24.66 -13.86
N GLU A 3 10.68 23.88 -14.21
CA GLU A 3 10.53 22.95 -15.32
C GLU A 3 9.60 21.85 -14.83
N GLU A 4 8.43 21.72 -15.46
CA GLU A 4 7.60 20.53 -15.29
C GLU A 4 8.36 19.39 -15.96
N LEU A 5 8.87 18.46 -15.15
CA LEU A 5 9.53 17.27 -15.64
C LEU A 5 8.44 16.29 -16.12
N GLU A 6 8.51 15.90 -17.39
CA GLU A 6 7.65 14.86 -17.94
C GLU A 6 8.21 13.47 -17.64
N VAL A 7 7.31 12.49 -17.51
CA VAL A 7 7.67 11.11 -17.25
C VAL A 7 8.22 10.49 -18.53
N ASP A 8 9.48 10.05 -18.50
CA ASP A 8 10.07 9.27 -19.59
C ASP A 8 9.69 7.79 -19.44
N GLU A 9 8.82 7.29 -20.32
CA GLU A 9 8.40 5.88 -20.30
C GLU A 9 9.59 4.91 -20.49
N ASN A 10 10.68 5.32 -21.14
CA ASN A 10 11.87 4.49 -21.32
C ASN A 10 12.61 4.22 -19.99
N ALA A 11 12.33 5.00 -18.95
CA ALA A 11 12.87 4.79 -17.61
C ALA A 11 12.18 3.60 -16.89
N TYR A 12 11.12 3.04 -17.47
CA TYR A 12 10.33 1.96 -16.88
C TYR A 12 10.37 0.70 -17.74
N ASP A 13 10.57 -0.45 -17.09
CA ASP A 13 10.20 -1.73 -17.69
C ASP A 13 8.67 -1.88 -17.73
N MET A 14 7.97 -1.29 -16.76
CA MET A 14 6.53 -1.41 -16.62
C MET A 14 5.97 -0.18 -15.90
N LEU A 15 4.86 0.38 -16.39
CA LEU A 15 4.12 1.46 -15.72
C LEU A 15 2.62 1.26 -15.96
N PHE A 16 1.84 1.19 -14.89
CA PHE A 16 0.39 1.16 -14.90
C PHE A 16 -0.17 2.14 -13.87
N SER A 17 -1.19 2.91 -14.25
CA SER A 17 -1.86 3.90 -13.39
C SER A 17 -3.34 3.57 -13.22
N PRO A 18 -3.70 2.47 -12.53
CA PRO A 18 -5.09 2.06 -12.41
C PRO A 18 -5.91 3.03 -11.55
N LEU A 19 -7.10 3.38 -12.04
CA LEU A 19 -8.06 4.22 -11.34
C LEU A 19 -8.90 3.41 -10.36
N THR A 20 -9.22 4.03 -9.23
CA THR A 20 -10.22 3.55 -8.27
C THR A 20 -11.27 4.64 -8.02
N PRO A 21 -12.51 4.31 -7.65
CA PRO A 21 -13.54 5.32 -7.41
C PRO A 21 -13.18 6.31 -6.31
N TRP A 22 -12.44 5.85 -5.29
CA TRP A 22 -11.96 6.69 -4.20
C TRP A 22 -10.46 6.46 -3.97
N PRO A 23 -9.69 7.53 -3.69
CA PRO A 23 -8.29 7.41 -3.35
C PRO A 23 -8.13 6.66 -2.02
N CYS A 24 -6.94 6.09 -1.82
CA CYS A 24 -6.58 5.36 -0.61
C CYS A 24 -5.37 6.03 0.04
N LEU A 25 -5.32 6.14 1.38
CA LEU A 25 -4.11 6.65 2.04
C LEU A 25 -3.03 5.58 2.19
N SER A 26 -3.44 4.32 2.24
CA SER A 26 -2.54 3.20 2.48
C SER A 26 -3.07 1.92 1.84
N PHE A 27 -2.14 1.00 1.63
CA PHE A 27 -2.43 -0.35 1.18
C PHE A 27 -1.45 -1.35 1.79
N ASP A 28 -1.79 -2.63 1.72
CA ASP A 28 -0.89 -3.72 2.08
C ASP A 28 -1.07 -4.92 1.14
N TYR A 29 0.02 -5.62 0.84
CA TYR A 29 0.01 -6.71 -0.13
C TYR A 29 -0.69 -7.95 0.41
N ILE A 30 -1.55 -8.53 -0.41
CA ILE A 30 -2.09 -9.88 -0.21
C ILE A 30 -1.15 -10.82 -0.96
N LEU A 31 -0.30 -11.51 -0.20
CA LEU A 31 0.66 -12.43 -0.78
C LEU A 31 -0.01 -13.80 -0.92
N GLU A 32 -0.48 -14.14 -2.13
CA GLU A 32 -1.03 -15.48 -2.37
C GLU A 32 -0.01 -16.55 -1.96
N GLN A 33 -0.40 -17.42 -1.02
CA GLN A 33 0.34 -18.65 -0.78
C GLN A 33 0.07 -19.58 -1.97
N PRO A 34 1.09 -20.07 -2.68
CA PRO A 34 0.86 -21.05 -3.73
C PRO A 34 0.09 -22.22 -3.13
N LYS A 35 -1.04 -22.60 -3.74
CA LYS A 35 -1.78 -23.80 -3.33
C LYS A 35 -0.78 -24.97 -3.37
N PRO A 36 -0.56 -25.71 -2.26
CA PRO A 36 0.49 -26.73 -2.17
C PRO A 36 0.47 -27.75 -3.32
N ASP A 37 -0.72 -28.01 -3.86
CA ASP A 37 -1.00 -29.02 -4.88
C ASP A 37 -1.03 -28.47 -6.31
N ALA A 38 -0.89 -27.15 -6.52
CA ALA A 38 -1.10 -26.51 -7.82
C ALA A 38 0.18 -26.33 -8.64
N LEU A 39 1.36 -26.57 -8.07
CA LEU A 39 2.65 -26.37 -8.73
C LEU A 39 3.50 -27.63 -8.61
N SER A 40 4.06 -28.07 -9.73
CA SER A 40 5.11 -29.10 -9.74
C SER A 40 6.35 -28.62 -8.99
N GLU A 41 7.15 -29.56 -8.47
CA GLU A 41 8.41 -29.24 -7.81
C GLU A 41 9.40 -28.51 -8.74
N GLU A 42 9.33 -28.78 -10.05
CA GLU A 42 10.12 -28.06 -11.06
C GLU A 42 9.66 -26.60 -11.22
N GLU A 43 8.37 -26.32 -11.21
CA GLU A 43 7.85 -24.94 -11.26
C GLU A 43 8.17 -24.16 -9.99
N LYS A 44 8.10 -24.81 -8.81
CA LYS A 44 8.53 -24.20 -7.55
C LYS A 44 10.02 -23.84 -7.61
N LYS A 45 10.85 -24.75 -8.13
CA LYS A 45 12.29 -24.53 -8.29
C LYS A 45 12.59 -23.40 -9.28
N ARG A 46 11.97 -23.40 -10.47
CA ARG A 46 12.13 -22.33 -11.47
C ARG A 46 11.65 -20.98 -10.96
N ARG A 47 10.49 -20.92 -10.29
CA ARG A 47 10.02 -19.67 -9.67
C ARG A 47 11.00 -19.16 -8.63
N LYS A 48 11.52 -20.04 -7.79
CA LYS A 48 12.53 -19.68 -6.80
C LYS A 48 13.83 -19.19 -7.44
N GLU A 49 14.33 -19.89 -8.46
CA GLU A 49 15.52 -19.47 -9.22
C GLU A 49 15.30 -18.12 -9.91
N ASN A 50 14.13 -17.88 -10.50
CA ASN A 50 13.80 -16.59 -11.12
C ASN A 50 13.72 -15.46 -10.09
N ILE A 51 13.07 -15.70 -8.95
CA ILE A 51 13.02 -14.74 -7.82
C ILE A 51 14.42 -14.44 -7.27
N ASP A 52 15.26 -15.46 -7.12
CA ASP A 52 16.63 -15.31 -6.60
C ASP A 52 17.58 -14.67 -7.62
N SER A 53 17.29 -14.80 -8.93
CA SER A 53 18.05 -14.16 -10.03
C SER A 53 17.58 -12.75 -10.40
N GLY A 54 16.49 -12.26 -9.79
CA GLY A 54 15.91 -10.94 -10.11
C GLY A 54 15.09 -10.89 -11.42
N ILE A 55 14.95 -12.01 -12.13
CA ILE A 55 14.23 -12.06 -13.41
C ILE A 55 12.72 -12.15 -13.17
N LEU A 56 11.99 -11.12 -13.59
CA LEU A 56 10.53 -11.13 -13.62
C LEU A 56 10.00 -11.82 -14.87
N ASN A 57 8.98 -12.66 -14.68
CA ASN A 57 8.27 -13.33 -15.78
C ASN A 57 6.90 -12.67 -15.94
N TYR A 58 6.72 -11.98 -17.07
CA TYR A 58 5.46 -11.34 -17.41
C TYR A 58 4.47 -12.35 -18.04
N PRO A 59 3.14 -12.11 -17.93
CA PRO A 59 2.52 -11.03 -17.17
C PRO A 59 2.60 -11.22 -15.65
N LEU A 60 2.65 -10.11 -14.92
CA LEU A 60 2.57 -10.08 -13.46
C LEU A 60 1.14 -9.98 -12.97
N GLU A 61 0.93 -10.44 -11.74
CA GLU A 61 -0.31 -10.27 -10.98
C GLU A 61 0.00 -9.68 -9.61
N VAL A 62 -0.66 -8.57 -9.27
CA VAL A 62 -0.49 -7.87 -7.99
C VAL A 62 -1.82 -7.85 -7.26
N CYS A 63 -1.79 -8.23 -5.98
CA CYS A 63 -2.97 -8.21 -5.13
C CYS A 63 -2.70 -7.42 -3.84
N CYS A 64 -3.64 -6.55 -3.47
CA CYS A 64 -3.54 -5.77 -2.24
C CYS A 64 -4.90 -5.55 -1.58
N VAL A 65 -4.84 -5.16 -0.31
CA VAL A 65 -5.95 -4.55 0.41
C VAL A 65 -5.68 -3.07 0.60
N ALA A 66 -6.68 -2.22 0.43
CA ALA A 66 -6.57 -0.77 0.62
C ALA A 66 -7.84 -0.21 1.25
N GLY A 67 -7.72 0.92 1.94
CA GLY A 67 -8.84 1.62 2.57
C GLY A 67 -9.05 3.00 1.97
N THR A 68 -10.30 3.32 1.63
CA THR A 68 -10.63 4.54 0.91
C THR A 68 -10.70 5.79 1.79
N GLN A 69 -10.66 6.95 1.13
CA GLN A 69 -10.95 8.29 1.66
C GLN A 69 -12.08 8.94 0.87
N ALA A 70 -13.29 8.39 0.97
CA ALA A 70 -14.46 8.98 0.35
C ALA A 70 -14.93 10.21 1.13
N ASN A 71 -15.39 11.23 0.41
CA ASN A 71 -15.86 12.50 1.01
C ASN A 71 -17.06 12.34 1.97
N LYS A 72 -17.81 11.24 1.84
CA LYS A 72 -18.93 10.91 2.72
C LYS A 72 -18.61 9.63 3.51
N ARG A 73 -18.90 9.67 4.82
CA ARG A 73 -18.61 8.59 5.79
C ARG A 73 -19.10 7.23 5.31
N GLU A 74 -20.31 7.16 4.76
CA GLU A 74 -20.99 5.93 4.35
C GLU A 74 -20.51 5.34 3.02
N LEU A 75 -19.76 6.12 2.24
CA LEU A 75 -19.23 5.71 0.93
C LEU A 75 -17.84 5.07 1.03
N ASN A 76 -17.22 5.10 2.21
CA ASN A 76 -15.94 4.47 2.43
C ASN A 76 -16.04 2.94 2.33
N GLN A 77 -14.96 2.34 1.81
CA GLN A 77 -14.86 0.93 1.45
C GLN A 77 -13.46 0.39 1.76
N ILE A 78 -13.38 -0.90 2.04
CA ILE A 78 -12.13 -1.67 2.01
C ILE A 78 -12.07 -2.34 0.65
N TYR A 79 -11.08 -2.00 -0.14
CA TYR A 79 -10.82 -2.64 -1.41
C TYR A 79 -9.94 -3.86 -1.22
N VAL A 80 -10.37 -4.99 -1.81
CA VAL A 80 -9.55 -6.17 -2.05
C VAL A 80 -9.36 -6.24 -3.56
N ILE A 81 -8.19 -5.84 -4.04
CA ILE A 81 -7.92 -5.59 -5.47
C ILE A 81 -6.90 -6.60 -5.99
N LYS A 82 -7.16 -7.13 -7.19
CA LYS A 82 -6.21 -7.89 -7.99
C LYS A 82 -6.07 -7.27 -9.37
N TRP A 83 -4.86 -6.86 -9.73
CA TRP A 83 -4.48 -6.49 -11.08
C TRP A 83 -3.78 -7.67 -11.75
N SER A 84 -4.20 -8.02 -12.96
CA SER A 84 -3.69 -9.16 -13.72
C SER A 84 -3.34 -8.74 -15.15
N ASN A 85 -2.56 -9.56 -15.84
CA ASN A 85 -2.04 -9.27 -17.19
C ASN A 85 -1.19 -7.97 -17.23
N LEU A 86 -0.41 -7.71 -16.17
CA LEU A 86 0.52 -6.58 -16.14
C LEU A 86 1.77 -6.97 -16.96
N ASN A 87 1.90 -6.40 -18.16
CA ASN A 87 2.98 -6.73 -19.11
C ASN A 87 4.06 -5.65 -19.13
N LYS A 88 5.24 -6.01 -19.64
CA LYS A 88 6.31 -5.06 -19.93
C LYS A 88 5.83 -3.99 -20.95
N LEU A 89 6.30 -2.76 -20.81
CA LEU A 89 6.18 -1.75 -21.87
C LEU A 89 6.90 -2.25 -23.13
N LYS A 90 6.38 -1.89 -24.31
CA LYS A 90 7.04 -2.22 -25.58
C LYS A 90 8.25 -1.29 -25.75
N ASN A 91 9.39 -1.83 -26.17
CA ASN A 91 10.52 -0.99 -26.53
C ASN A 91 10.21 -0.28 -27.86
N VAL A 92 10.47 1.02 -27.94
CA VAL A 92 10.30 1.83 -29.17
C VAL A 92 11.15 1.26 -30.33
N ASP A 93 12.24 0.55 -30.03
CA ASP A 93 13.12 -0.08 -31.04
C ASP A 93 12.49 -1.28 -31.77
N ASP A 94 11.38 -1.84 -31.27
CA ASP A 94 10.67 -2.95 -31.95
C ASP A 94 9.73 -2.44 -33.07
N GLU A 95 9.59 -1.12 -33.27
CA GLU A 95 8.67 -0.52 -34.25
C GLU A 95 9.25 -0.34 -35.67
N GLU A 96 10.52 -0.62 -35.93
CA GLU A 96 11.03 -0.62 -37.32
C GLU A 96 10.51 -1.80 -38.18
N GLY A 97 9.66 -2.67 -37.61
CA GLY A 97 9.11 -3.85 -38.30
C GLY A 97 7.62 -3.82 -38.67
N SER A 98 6.81 -2.91 -38.16
CA SER A 98 5.38 -2.85 -38.51
C SER A 98 4.81 -1.45 -38.36
N SER A 99 4.67 -0.76 -39.47
CA SER A 99 3.89 0.46 -39.57
C SER A 99 2.41 0.14 -39.36
N ASP A 100 1.89 0.37 -38.16
CA ASP A 100 0.47 0.66 -37.94
C ASP A 100 0.41 1.78 -36.89
N ASN A 101 0.21 3.01 -37.36
CA ASN A 101 -0.05 4.17 -36.51
C ASN A 101 -1.40 3.97 -35.79
N SER A 102 -1.36 3.80 -34.47
CA SER A 102 -2.49 4.11 -33.59
C SER A 102 -2.01 5.08 -32.51
N GLU A 103 -2.32 6.36 -32.72
CA GLU A 103 -2.33 7.37 -31.66
C GLU A 103 -3.46 7.02 -30.67
N ASP A 104 -3.17 6.21 -29.65
CA ASP A 104 -4.12 5.95 -28.57
C ASP A 104 -3.72 6.74 -27.32
N ASN A 105 -4.18 8.00 -27.28
CA ASN A 105 -4.33 8.74 -26.02
C ASN A 105 -5.48 8.13 -25.23
N ASP A 106 -5.22 7.11 -24.41
CA ASP A 106 -6.24 6.43 -23.61
C ASP A 106 -6.39 7.09 -22.22
N SER A 107 -7.02 8.28 -22.17
CA SER A 107 -7.73 8.73 -20.97
C SER A 107 -9.10 8.04 -20.96
N SER A 108 -9.17 6.85 -20.35
CA SER A 108 -10.45 6.17 -20.21
C SER A 108 -11.29 6.86 -19.13
N ASP A 109 -12.16 7.77 -19.55
CA ASP A 109 -13.31 8.22 -18.77
C ASP A 109 -14.16 6.99 -18.40
N PHE A 110 -14.19 6.65 -17.12
CA PHE A 110 -15.17 5.72 -16.58
C PHE A 110 -16.43 6.53 -16.24
N ASP A 111 -17.42 6.49 -17.12
CA ASP A 111 -18.76 7.01 -16.84
C ASP A 111 -19.34 6.28 -15.61
N VAL A 112 -19.47 7.02 -14.51
CA VAL A 112 -20.26 6.63 -13.35
C VAL A 112 -21.63 7.25 -13.53
N ASP A 113 -22.63 6.43 -13.88
CA ASP A 113 -24.03 6.81 -13.80
C ASP A 113 -24.37 7.12 -12.33
N ILE A 114 -24.46 8.41 -12.00
CA ILE A 114 -25.02 8.89 -10.74
C ILE A 114 -26.51 9.15 -10.99
N ASP A 115 -27.35 8.22 -10.56
CA ASP A 115 -28.78 8.46 -10.41
C ASP A 115 -29.01 9.49 -9.29
N GLU A 116 -29.15 10.76 -9.67
CA GLU A 116 -29.69 11.81 -8.80
C GLU A 116 -31.22 11.67 -8.72
N GLU A 117 -31.72 10.91 -7.74
CA GLU A 117 -33.09 11.08 -7.27
C GLU A 117 -33.17 12.35 -6.41
N ASN A 118 -33.59 13.45 -7.03
CA ASN A 118 -34.04 14.65 -6.33
C ASN A 118 -35.48 14.42 -5.83
N ASP A 119 -35.61 14.35 -4.51
CA ASP A 119 -36.86 14.45 -3.78
C ASP A 119 -37.18 15.94 -3.58
N ASP A 120 -38.24 16.44 -4.22
CA ASP A 120 -38.98 17.59 -3.71
C ASP A 120 -40.44 17.56 -4.19
N THR A 121 -41.32 17.43 -3.21
CA THR A 121 -42.77 17.58 -3.27
C THR A 121 -43.24 18.91 -3.90
N ILE A 122 -44.36 18.89 -4.64
CA ILE A 122 -45.59 19.71 -4.40
C ILE A 122 -46.63 19.50 -5.52
N ASN A 123 -47.84 19.07 -5.09
CA ASN A 123 -49.20 19.30 -5.59
C ASN A 123 -49.54 19.44 -7.09
N GLY A 124 -50.53 18.64 -7.52
CA GLY A 124 -51.46 19.07 -8.58
C GLY A 124 -52.27 17.94 -9.22
N ASN A 125 -53.51 17.78 -8.79
CA ASN A 125 -54.57 16.98 -9.42
C ASN A 125 -54.63 17.12 -10.95
N ILE A 126 -55.02 16.06 -11.67
CA ILE A 126 -56.26 15.95 -12.50
C ILE A 126 -56.22 14.67 -13.37
N ASN A 127 -57.09 13.72 -13.02
CA ASN A 127 -58.01 12.93 -13.85
C ASN A 127 -57.76 12.67 -15.36
N ASN A 128 -57.93 11.37 -15.70
CA ASN A 128 -58.83 10.78 -16.72
C ASN A 128 -58.22 10.03 -17.93
N GLY A 129 -58.82 8.86 -18.20
CA GLY A 129 -59.11 8.34 -19.56
C GLY A 129 -58.09 7.33 -20.10
N ILE A 130 -58.24 6.01 -19.88
CA ILE A 130 -59.08 5.03 -20.63
C ILE A 130 -58.64 4.80 -22.11
N GLU A 131 -58.45 3.51 -22.42
CA GLU A 131 -58.55 2.76 -23.71
C GLU A 131 -57.21 2.27 -24.31
N LYS A 132 -56.85 0.97 -24.25
CA LYS A 132 -57.37 -0.29 -24.85
C LYS A 132 -57.16 -0.46 -26.37
N LYS A 133 -56.60 -1.65 -26.70
CA LYS A 133 -56.61 -2.44 -27.97
C LYS A 133 -55.46 -2.14 -28.94
N LYS A 134 -54.93 -3.09 -29.73
CA LYS A 134 -54.97 -4.57 -29.83
C LYS A 134 -53.91 -4.97 -30.87
N GLU A 135 -53.46 -6.21 -30.72
CA GLU A 135 -52.79 -7.14 -31.65
C GLU A 135 -52.86 -6.85 -33.17
N ASN A 136 -51.79 -7.21 -33.90
CA ASN A 136 -51.87 -8.33 -34.87
C ASN A 136 -50.51 -8.76 -35.45
N ASN A 137 -50.32 -10.08 -35.47
CA ASN A 137 -49.30 -10.85 -36.19
C ASN A 137 -49.58 -10.89 -37.71
N VAL A 138 -48.53 -10.94 -38.54
CA VAL A 138 -48.54 -11.71 -39.81
C VAL A 138 -47.15 -12.32 -40.07
N ASN A 139 -47.12 -13.65 -40.17
CA ASN A 139 -46.03 -14.46 -40.73
C ASN A 139 -46.08 -14.45 -42.26
N ASN A 140 -44.93 -14.60 -42.92
CA ASN A 140 -44.86 -15.32 -44.20
C ASN A 140 -43.53 -16.07 -44.37
N LYS A 141 -43.67 -17.31 -44.85
CA LYS A 141 -42.64 -18.33 -45.12
C LYS A 141 -42.41 -18.47 -46.64
N LEU A 142 -41.33 -19.20 -46.98
CA LEU A 142 -40.92 -19.81 -48.27
C LEU A 142 -39.81 -19.00 -48.99
N ASN A 143 -38.72 -19.57 -49.52
CA ASN A 143 -38.38 -20.96 -49.82
C ASN A 143 -36.85 -21.14 -50.07
N ASN A 144 -36.41 -22.40 -50.00
CA ASN A 144 -35.04 -22.94 -50.11
C ASN A 144 -34.34 -22.78 -51.48
N ASN A 145 -33.00 -22.69 -51.47
CA ASN A 145 -32.02 -23.65 -52.03
C ASN A 145 -30.74 -22.95 -52.54
N ASN A 146 -29.59 -23.20 -51.89
CA ASN A 146 -28.44 -23.84 -52.53
C ASN A 146 -27.29 -24.07 -51.52
N ASN A 147 -26.99 -25.36 -51.35
CA ASN A 147 -25.92 -25.91 -50.55
C ASN A 147 -24.57 -25.89 -51.29
N ASN A 148 -23.50 -26.06 -50.51
CA ASN A 148 -22.15 -26.50 -50.86
C ASN A 148 -21.13 -25.41 -51.22
N ASN A 149 -20.62 -24.71 -50.20
CA ASN A 149 -19.22 -24.25 -50.16
C ASN A 149 -18.66 -23.88 -48.76
N ASN A 150 -19.41 -24.05 -47.66
CA ASN A 150 -19.01 -23.53 -46.35
C ASN A 150 -18.21 -24.48 -45.44
N ASP A 151 -18.07 -25.76 -45.78
CA ASP A 151 -17.41 -26.71 -44.87
C ASP A 151 -15.88 -26.79 -45.04
N LYS A 152 -15.32 -26.26 -46.14
CA LYS A 152 -13.85 -26.15 -46.32
C LYS A 152 -13.26 -24.81 -45.89
N LEU A 153 -14.10 -23.80 -45.64
CA LEU A 153 -13.67 -22.50 -45.08
C LEU A 153 -13.69 -22.53 -43.54
N LYS A 154 -14.58 -23.30 -42.91
CA LYS A 154 -14.63 -23.42 -41.44
C LYS A 154 -13.46 -24.21 -40.86
N GLU A 155 -12.90 -25.21 -41.57
CA GLU A 155 -11.71 -25.93 -41.09
C GLU A 155 -10.38 -25.18 -41.34
N LYS A 156 -10.35 -24.16 -42.20
CA LYS A 156 -9.18 -23.29 -42.40
C LYS A 156 -9.20 -22.03 -41.52
N LEU A 157 -10.36 -21.66 -40.97
CA LEU A 157 -10.51 -20.56 -40.01
C LEU A 157 -10.34 -21.00 -38.54
N GLN A 158 -10.22 -22.31 -38.28
CA GLN A 158 -10.01 -22.85 -36.92
C GLN A 158 -8.55 -23.27 -36.63
N LYS A 159 -7.58 -22.88 -37.48
CA LYS A 159 -6.16 -23.24 -37.32
C LYS A 159 -5.15 -22.08 -37.35
N ASN A 160 -5.63 -20.83 -37.39
CA ASN A 160 -4.77 -19.64 -37.37
C ASN A 160 -5.25 -18.61 -36.33
N GLU A 161 -5.53 -19.05 -35.09
CA GLU A 161 -5.68 -18.15 -33.93
C GLU A 161 -4.61 -18.42 -32.85
N ASP A 162 -3.43 -18.91 -33.26
CA ASP A 162 -2.21 -18.88 -32.44
C ASP A 162 -1.33 -17.68 -32.85
N THR A 163 -1.94 -16.51 -33.00
CA THR A 163 -1.21 -15.23 -32.97
C THR A 163 -1.27 -14.74 -31.53
N HIS A 164 -0.11 -14.52 -30.91
CA HIS A 164 0.03 -13.94 -29.57
C HIS A 164 -0.74 -12.61 -29.44
N THR A 165 -2.04 -12.68 -29.13
CA THR A 165 -2.81 -11.51 -28.71
C THR A 165 -2.49 -11.29 -27.24
N HIS A 166 -1.65 -10.30 -26.94
CA HIS A 166 -1.44 -9.84 -25.57
C HIS A 166 -2.80 -9.50 -24.95
N LYS A 167 -3.21 -10.24 -23.90
CA LYS A 167 -4.45 -9.93 -23.18
C LYS A 167 -4.28 -8.56 -22.51
N LYS A 168 -5.27 -7.67 -22.70
CA LYS A 168 -5.33 -6.37 -22.01
C LYS A 168 -5.25 -6.58 -20.49
N SER A 169 -4.60 -5.65 -19.79
CA SER A 169 -4.59 -5.62 -18.32
C SER A 169 -6.02 -5.66 -17.78
N SER A 170 -6.22 -6.33 -16.66
CA SER A 170 -7.54 -6.48 -16.05
C SER A 170 -7.48 -6.29 -14.55
N VAL A 171 -8.53 -5.68 -13.99
CA VAL A 171 -8.68 -5.46 -12.55
C VAL A 171 -9.93 -6.16 -12.03
N ILE A 172 -9.81 -6.82 -10.88
CA ILE A 172 -10.91 -7.32 -10.07
C ILE A 172 -10.83 -6.62 -8.72
N CYS A 173 -11.92 -5.98 -8.30
CA CYS A 173 -12.04 -5.30 -7.02
C CYS A 173 -13.29 -5.79 -6.27
N LYS A 174 -13.07 -6.34 -5.07
CA LYS A 174 -14.14 -6.61 -4.11
C LYS A 174 -14.14 -5.47 -3.07
N ALA A 175 -15.20 -4.66 -3.09
CA ALA A 175 -15.30 -3.46 -2.27
C ALA A 175 -16.21 -3.70 -1.07
N ILE A 176 -15.63 -3.95 0.10
CA ILE A 176 -16.37 -4.17 1.35
C ILE A 176 -16.77 -2.81 1.92
N LYS A 177 -18.08 -2.57 2.11
CA LYS A 177 -18.61 -1.31 2.63
C LYS A 177 -18.10 -1.05 4.06
N HIS A 178 -17.47 0.11 4.25
CA HIS A 178 -16.94 0.59 5.52
C HIS A 178 -17.67 1.88 5.92
N LYS A 179 -18.92 1.73 6.37
CA LYS A 179 -19.82 2.86 6.69
C LYS A 179 -19.43 3.69 7.93
N TYR A 180 -18.27 3.40 8.51
CA TYR A 180 -17.86 3.94 9.81
C TYR A 180 -16.99 5.18 9.69
N GLY A 181 -16.44 5.49 8.53
CA GLY A 181 -15.45 6.55 8.42
C GLY A 181 -14.40 6.26 7.37
N SER A 182 -13.58 7.26 7.13
CA SER A 182 -12.42 7.19 6.24
C SER A 182 -11.36 6.29 6.85
N ILE A 183 -10.63 5.56 6.01
CA ILE A 183 -9.66 4.58 6.47
C ILE A 183 -8.26 5.17 6.34
N ASN A 184 -7.65 5.51 7.48
CA ASN A 184 -6.34 6.14 7.55
C ASN A 184 -5.21 5.14 7.28
N ARG A 185 -5.31 3.94 7.85
CA ARG A 185 -4.34 2.86 7.59
C ARG A 185 -5.00 1.50 7.46
N THR A 186 -4.54 0.68 6.51
CA THR A 186 -4.94 -0.72 6.37
C THR A 186 -3.73 -1.64 6.38
N LYS A 187 -3.79 -2.73 7.15
CA LYS A 187 -2.73 -3.75 7.23
C LYS A 187 -3.32 -5.16 7.26
N ILE A 188 -2.68 -6.09 6.55
CA ILE A 188 -3.06 -7.51 6.58
C ILE A 188 -2.13 -8.30 7.50
N CYS A 189 -2.72 -9.20 8.30
CA CYS A 189 -1.97 -10.09 9.16
C CYS A 189 -1.25 -11.14 8.33
N LYS A 190 0.08 -11.05 8.18
CA LYS A 190 0.84 -11.99 7.34
C LYS A 190 0.79 -13.45 7.84
N LYS A 191 0.47 -13.67 9.12
CA LYS A 191 0.25 -15.03 9.69
C LYS A 191 -1.14 -15.59 9.42
N ILE A 192 -2.12 -14.73 9.19
CA ILE A 192 -3.50 -15.09 8.85
C ILE A 192 -3.87 -14.21 7.66
N ASN A 193 -3.50 -14.64 6.46
CA ASN A 193 -3.51 -13.86 5.22
C ASN A 193 -4.92 -13.51 4.68
N SER A 194 -5.91 -13.49 5.56
CA SER A 194 -7.27 -13.01 5.33
C SER A 194 -7.72 -12.03 6.42
N LEU A 195 -6.95 -11.83 7.49
CA LEU A 195 -7.32 -10.97 8.59
C LEU A 195 -6.74 -9.57 8.34
N VAL A 196 -7.62 -8.58 8.21
CA VAL A 196 -7.29 -7.19 7.91
C VAL A 196 -7.67 -6.31 9.09
N ALA A 197 -6.78 -5.39 9.46
CA ALA A 197 -7.10 -4.28 10.38
C ALA A 197 -7.19 -2.98 9.59
N THR A 198 -8.18 -2.16 9.92
CA THR A 198 -8.32 -0.78 9.44
C THR A 198 -8.33 0.20 10.59
N TRP A 199 -7.48 1.22 10.50
CA TRP A 199 -7.49 2.40 11.35
C TRP A 199 -8.44 3.43 10.75
N CYS A 200 -9.45 3.85 11.51
CA CYS A 200 -10.53 4.73 11.03
C CYS A 200 -10.45 6.12 11.68
N ASP A 201 -10.93 7.13 10.96
CA ASP A 201 -11.03 8.53 11.41
C ASP A 201 -11.98 8.74 12.62
N ASP A 202 -12.81 7.75 12.93
CA ASP A 202 -13.72 7.73 14.07
C ASP A 202 -13.07 7.25 15.39
N SER A 203 -11.74 7.21 15.43
CA SER A 203 -10.92 6.75 16.56
C SER A 203 -11.02 5.24 16.87
N ASN A 204 -11.56 4.43 15.96
CA ASN A 204 -11.70 2.99 16.17
C ASN A 204 -10.84 2.17 15.19
N ILE A 205 -10.55 0.93 15.60
CA ILE A 205 -9.97 -0.09 14.71
C ILE A 205 -11.02 -1.11 14.36
N TYR A 206 -11.11 -1.45 13.09
CA TYR A 206 -12.00 -2.50 12.63
C TYR A 206 -11.20 -3.69 12.10
N ILE A 207 -11.57 -4.88 12.54
CA ILE A 207 -10.97 -6.13 12.09
C ILE A 207 -11.94 -6.83 11.16
N TYR A 208 -11.50 -7.15 9.95
CA TYR A 208 -12.28 -7.90 8.96
C TYR A 208 -11.58 -9.21 8.60
N ASP A 209 -12.37 -10.25 8.37
CA ASP A 209 -11.90 -11.44 7.67
C ASP A 209 -12.32 -11.33 6.21
N ILE A 210 -11.35 -11.31 5.29
CA ILE A 210 -11.54 -11.17 3.85
C ILE A 210 -11.38 -12.50 3.09
N SER A 211 -11.50 -13.64 3.80
CA SER A 211 -11.29 -14.97 3.22
C SER A 211 -12.14 -15.25 1.99
N ASP A 212 -13.40 -14.83 2.00
CA ASP A 212 -14.33 -15.10 0.90
C ASP A 212 -14.06 -14.18 -0.29
N GLU A 213 -13.65 -12.94 -0.02
CA GLU A 213 -13.26 -11.97 -1.03
C GLU A 213 -12.01 -12.45 -1.75
N ILE A 214 -10.98 -12.91 -1.03
CA ILE A 214 -9.76 -13.50 -1.61
C ILE A 214 -10.09 -14.71 -2.49
N LYS A 215 -10.93 -15.64 -2.02
CA LYS A 215 -11.30 -16.83 -2.81
C LYS A 215 -12.01 -16.48 -4.13
N ASN A 216 -12.73 -15.37 -4.16
CA ASN A 216 -13.52 -14.93 -5.30
C ASN A 216 -12.82 -13.83 -6.14
N LEU A 217 -11.53 -13.57 -5.92
CA LEU A 217 -10.72 -12.66 -6.74
C LEU A 217 -10.47 -13.14 -8.17
N GLU A 218 -10.97 -14.32 -8.53
CA GLU A 218 -10.95 -14.88 -9.90
C GLU A 218 -12.35 -14.92 -10.53
N VAL A 219 -13.40 -14.58 -9.77
CA VAL A 219 -14.79 -14.83 -10.13
C VAL A 219 -15.54 -13.51 -10.30
N ARG A 220 -16.23 -13.37 -11.45
CA ARG A 220 -17.10 -12.22 -11.75
C ARG A 220 -18.24 -12.09 -10.72
N PRO A 221 -18.72 -10.86 -10.41
CA PRO A 221 -18.44 -9.60 -11.10
C PRO A 221 -17.14 -8.92 -10.65
N PHE A 222 -16.58 -8.11 -11.56
CA PHE A 222 -15.30 -7.40 -11.39
C PHE A 222 -15.34 -6.31 -10.31
N ASN A 223 -16.49 -5.66 -10.12
CA ASN A 223 -16.72 -4.65 -9.09
C ASN A 223 -17.96 -5.06 -8.29
N GLU A 224 -17.75 -5.62 -7.10
CA GLU A 224 -18.83 -6.05 -6.22
C GLU A 224 -18.79 -5.23 -4.94
N GLN A 225 -19.88 -4.50 -4.65
CA GLN A 225 -20.05 -3.89 -3.35
C GLN A 225 -20.60 -4.93 -2.36
N ILE A 226 -19.87 -5.14 -1.28
CA ILE A 226 -20.13 -6.21 -0.31
C ILE A 226 -20.51 -5.57 1.03
N GLU A 227 -21.66 -5.92 1.56
CA GLU A 227 -22.02 -5.57 2.93
C GLU A 227 -21.54 -6.68 3.89
N LYS A 228 -20.49 -6.36 4.66
CA LYS A 228 -19.91 -7.27 5.65
C LYS A 228 -19.73 -6.54 6.97
N LYS A 229 -20.05 -7.21 8.08
CA LYS A 229 -19.80 -6.67 9.41
C LYS A 229 -18.34 -6.94 9.81
N PRO A 230 -17.69 -6.02 10.54
CA PRO A 230 -16.38 -6.28 11.12
C PRO A 230 -16.47 -7.49 12.06
N LEU A 231 -15.44 -8.34 12.04
CA LEU A 231 -15.24 -9.43 12.98
C LEU A 231 -15.11 -8.88 14.41
N HIS A 232 -14.41 -7.76 14.55
CA HIS A 232 -14.22 -7.09 15.83
C HIS A 232 -14.00 -5.59 15.65
N VAL A 233 -14.34 -4.80 16.67
CA VAL A 233 -14.08 -3.36 16.72
C VAL A 233 -13.33 -3.04 18.02
N PHE A 234 -12.20 -2.34 17.92
CA PHE A 234 -11.44 -1.87 19.08
C PHE A 234 -11.76 -0.39 19.36
N GLU A 235 -12.50 -0.14 20.45
CA GLU A 235 -13.06 1.16 20.81
C GLU A 235 -12.35 1.77 22.04
N LYS A 236 -11.01 1.83 22.03
CA LYS A 236 -10.23 2.33 23.19
C LYS A 236 -9.44 3.61 22.96
N HIS A 237 -9.08 3.90 21.72
CA HIS A 237 -8.36 5.12 21.40
C HIS A 237 -9.25 6.34 21.61
N THR A 238 -8.63 7.47 22.00
CA THR A 238 -9.36 8.72 22.28
C THR A 238 -9.42 9.65 21.08
N THR A 239 -8.48 9.48 20.16
CA THR A 239 -8.34 10.23 18.91
C THR A 239 -8.04 9.28 17.76
N GLU A 240 -8.17 9.78 16.53
CA GLU A 240 -7.68 9.08 15.35
C GLU A 240 -6.15 9.01 15.34
N GLY A 241 -5.59 8.52 14.23
CA GLY A 241 -4.19 8.22 14.07
C GLY A 241 -3.90 7.48 12.79
N PHE A 242 -2.66 7.00 12.67
CA PHE A 242 -2.18 6.23 11.53
C PHE A 242 -1.41 4.97 11.95
N SER A 243 -0.90 4.93 13.18
CA SER A 243 -0.03 3.85 13.66
C SER A 243 -0.75 2.51 13.81
N LEU A 244 -0.37 1.53 12.99
CA LEU A 244 -0.97 0.19 12.93
C LEU A 244 0.03 -0.83 12.38
N ASP A 245 0.36 -1.88 13.14
CA ASP A 245 1.17 -3.00 12.64
C ASP A 245 0.88 -4.33 13.35
N TRP A 246 0.80 -5.40 12.54
CA TRP A 246 0.61 -6.77 13.02
C TRP A 246 1.94 -7.38 13.45
N ASN A 247 1.92 -8.13 14.54
CA ASN A 247 3.11 -8.83 15.02
C ASN A 247 3.55 -9.90 13.99
N PRO A 248 4.83 -9.90 13.55
CA PRO A 248 5.31 -10.82 12.54
C PRO A 248 5.53 -12.25 13.08
N VAL A 249 5.52 -12.45 14.39
CA VAL A 249 5.74 -13.73 15.06
C VAL A 249 4.42 -14.31 15.59
N HIS A 250 3.69 -13.52 16.38
CA HIS A 250 2.46 -13.93 17.06
C HIS A 250 1.24 -13.56 16.22
N ALA A 251 0.57 -14.57 15.67
CA ALA A 251 -0.60 -14.38 14.84
C ALA A 251 -1.70 -13.58 15.55
N ALA A 252 -2.30 -12.62 14.85
CA ALA A 252 -3.38 -11.76 15.34
C ALA A 252 -3.06 -10.88 16.57
N GLN A 253 -1.80 -10.76 16.97
CA GLN A 253 -1.36 -9.72 17.91
C GLN A 253 -1.09 -8.43 17.14
N LEU A 254 -1.58 -7.29 17.64
CA LEU A 254 -1.56 -6.01 16.93
C LEU A 254 -1.05 -4.90 17.85
N LEU A 255 -0.27 -3.97 17.29
CA LEU A 255 0.04 -2.69 17.92
C LEU A 255 -0.66 -1.55 17.19
N THR A 256 -1.08 -0.58 17.99
CA THR A 256 -1.69 0.65 17.49
C THR A 256 -1.31 1.88 18.29
N GLY A 257 -1.30 3.05 17.65
CA GLY A 257 -1.03 4.34 18.26
C GLY A 257 -1.98 5.44 17.77
N ASP A 258 -2.37 6.36 18.66
CA ASP A 258 -3.21 7.53 18.32
C ASP A 258 -2.48 8.88 18.44
N ASN A 259 -3.18 9.95 18.05
CA ASN A 259 -2.69 11.32 18.09
C ASN A 259 -2.49 11.85 19.53
N ASP A 260 -3.08 11.19 20.53
CA ASP A 260 -2.89 11.51 21.96
C ASP A 260 -1.73 10.72 22.59
N GLY A 261 -0.88 10.07 21.80
CA GLY A 261 0.27 9.33 22.29
C GLY A 261 -0.08 8.03 23.02
N ASN A 262 -1.32 7.52 22.91
CA ASN A 262 -1.68 6.24 23.51
C ASN A 262 -1.29 5.11 22.58
N ILE A 263 -0.67 4.07 23.14
CA ILE A 263 -0.32 2.86 22.40
C ILE A 263 -1.01 1.66 23.03
N TYR A 264 -1.76 0.92 22.23
CA TYR A 264 -2.45 -0.28 22.67
C TYR A 264 -1.83 -1.52 22.03
N LEU A 265 -1.60 -2.53 22.87
CA LEU A 265 -1.25 -3.87 22.47
C LEU A 265 -2.51 -4.75 22.54
N TRP A 266 -2.95 -5.26 21.40
CA TRP A 266 -4.11 -6.13 21.29
C TRP A 266 -3.68 -7.59 21.25
N LEU A 267 -4.22 -8.38 22.17
CA LEU A 267 -3.83 -9.77 22.40
C LEU A 267 -5.01 -10.69 22.09
N PRO A 268 -4.92 -11.56 21.07
CA PRO A 268 -5.98 -12.53 20.80
C PRO A 268 -6.10 -13.49 21.99
N ASN A 269 -7.33 -13.88 22.33
CA ASN A 269 -7.61 -14.81 23.41
C ASN A 269 -8.27 -16.09 22.88
N ASN A 270 -8.32 -17.13 23.73
CA ASN A 270 -8.85 -18.45 23.36
C ASN A 270 -10.37 -18.45 23.06
N SER A 271 -11.07 -17.33 23.27
CA SER A 271 -12.51 -17.20 22.99
C SER A 271 -12.81 -16.56 21.63
N GLY A 272 -11.80 -16.31 20.80
CA GLY A 272 -11.95 -15.60 19.52
C GLY A 272 -12.21 -14.09 19.68
N LYS A 273 -11.83 -13.53 20.84
CA LYS A 273 -11.86 -12.09 21.13
C LYS A 273 -10.43 -11.59 21.36
N TRP A 274 -10.28 -10.30 21.58
CA TRP A 274 -9.02 -9.68 21.99
C TRP A 274 -9.11 -9.11 23.39
N ASN A 275 -8.05 -9.29 24.15
CA ASN A 275 -7.74 -8.46 25.31
C ASN A 275 -6.86 -7.29 24.86
N TYR A 276 -6.67 -6.29 25.71
CA TYR A 276 -5.82 -5.16 25.40
C TYR A 276 -4.97 -4.74 26.61
N GLU A 277 -3.80 -4.19 26.32
CA GLU A 277 -2.92 -3.53 27.28
C GLU A 277 -2.59 -2.13 26.78
N LEU A 278 -2.74 -1.11 27.64
CA LEU A 278 -2.26 0.25 27.37
C LEU A 278 -0.78 0.32 27.77
N LEU A 279 0.09 0.60 26.82
CA LEU A 279 1.53 0.69 27.06
C LEU A 279 1.87 2.05 27.68
N ASN A 280 2.37 2.04 28.92
CA ASN A 280 2.65 3.25 29.67
C ASN A 280 4.10 3.73 29.45
N LEU A 281 4.26 4.77 28.63
CA LEU A 281 5.58 5.33 28.29
C LEU A 281 6.08 6.42 29.26
N LYS A 282 5.38 6.70 30.37
CA LYS A 282 5.71 7.83 31.28
C LYS A 282 7.15 7.80 31.83
N ASN A 283 7.72 6.61 31.99
CA ASN A 283 9.08 6.44 32.52
C ASN A 283 10.18 6.53 31.44
N MET A 284 9.82 6.75 30.18
CA MET A 284 10.75 6.83 29.06
C MET A 284 11.27 8.24 28.82
N TYR A 285 10.45 9.24 29.16
CA TYR A 285 10.77 10.65 28.96
C TYR A 285 11.51 11.30 30.14
N THR A 286 11.82 10.53 31.19
CA THR A 286 12.62 11.03 32.30
C THR A 286 14.09 10.95 31.92
N THR A 287 14.65 12.08 31.50
CA THR A 287 16.10 12.23 31.36
C THR A 287 16.75 11.96 32.73
N ASN A 288 17.87 11.24 32.73
CA ASN A 288 18.74 11.09 33.90
C ASN A 288 19.52 12.39 34.15
N ASP A 289 18.81 13.51 34.34
CA ASP A 289 19.44 14.73 34.86
C ASP A 289 19.68 14.55 36.35
N ASN A 290 20.84 13.98 36.69
CA ASN A 290 21.35 13.88 38.07
C ASN A 290 21.72 15.25 38.68
N ASN A 291 21.33 16.37 38.06
CA ASN A 291 21.42 17.69 38.65
C ASN A 291 20.21 17.91 39.57
N ASN A 292 20.30 17.34 40.77
CA ASN A 292 19.57 17.78 41.95
C ASN A 292 19.82 19.28 42.16
N ASN A 293 18.96 20.12 41.59
CA ASN A 293 18.65 21.45 42.09
C ASN A 293 17.32 21.91 41.48
N ASN A 294 16.25 21.72 42.24
CA ASN A 294 15.00 22.48 42.20
C ASN A 294 14.48 22.84 40.80
N ASN A 295 13.73 21.93 40.17
CA ASN A 295 12.47 22.21 39.47
C ASN A 295 11.83 20.92 38.93
N ASN A 296 11.26 20.10 39.83
CA ASN A 296 10.36 18.97 39.49
C ASN A 296 9.00 19.41 38.88
N LYS A 297 8.94 20.58 38.24
CA LYS A 297 7.74 21.12 37.58
C LYS A 297 7.76 20.98 36.06
N TYR A 298 8.91 20.72 35.45
CA TYR A 298 9.03 20.55 33.99
C TYR A 298 8.80 19.10 33.51
N ASN A 299 9.09 18.09 34.34
CA ASN A 299 8.96 16.68 33.95
C ASN A 299 7.54 16.09 34.06
N GLN A 300 6.55 16.84 34.59
CA GLN A 300 5.15 16.39 34.62
C GLN A 300 4.32 16.84 33.41
N ASN A 301 4.89 17.66 32.53
CA ASN A 301 4.20 18.29 31.40
C ASN A 301 4.86 17.99 30.04
N LYS A 302 5.54 16.85 29.85
CA LYS A 302 5.83 16.43 28.47
C LYS A 302 4.48 16.07 27.85
N GLN A 303 4.00 16.96 26.99
CA GLN A 303 2.70 16.85 26.33
C GLN A 303 2.68 15.53 25.56
N LYS A 304 1.56 14.81 25.68
CA LYS A 304 1.25 13.68 24.82
C LYS A 304 1.39 14.13 23.37
N CYS A 305 2.19 13.42 22.60
CA CYS A 305 2.49 13.71 21.21
C CYS A 305 1.95 12.58 20.35
N SER A 306 1.54 12.91 19.13
CA SER A 306 1.01 11.95 18.17
C SER A 306 2.03 10.85 17.87
N ILE A 307 1.55 9.61 17.77
CA ILE A 307 2.36 8.48 17.29
C ILE A 307 2.11 8.32 15.79
N GLU A 308 3.07 8.76 15.00
CA GLU A 308 2.94 8.83 13.53
C GLU A 308 3.07 7.45 12.89
N ASP A 309 4.05 6.65 13.34
CA ASP A 309 4.22 5.28 12.88
C ASP A 309 4.69 4.33 14.00
N ILE A 310 4.29 3.07 13.89
CA ILE A 310 4.70 1.95 14.74
C ILE A 310 4.96 0.75 13.87
N GLN A 311 6.09 0.08 14.07
CA GLN A 311 6.39 -1.18 13.41
C GLN A 311 7.06 -2.17 14.35
N TRP A 312 6.52 -3.39 14.40
CA TRP A 312 7.20 -4.52 14.98
C TRP A 312 8.51 -4.78 14.26
N CYS A 313 9.54 -5.12 15.02
CA CYS A 313 10.82 -5.54 14.48
C CYS A 313 10.62 -6.81 13.65
N LYS A 314 10.95 -6.74 12.35
CA LYS A 314 10.66 -7.81 11.38
C LYS A 314 11.62 -8.99 11.50
N LYS A 315 12.87 -8.71 11.88
CA LYS A 315 13.94 -9.69 12.09
C LYS A 315 14.57 -9.51 13.47
N GLY A 316 14.94 -10.61 14.11
CA GLY A 316 15.72 -10.58 15.34
C GLY A 316 15.72 -11.92 16.08
N ASN A 317 15.69 -11.88 17.41
CA ASN A 317 15.71 -13.09 18.25
C ASN A 317 14.49 -14.04 18.10
N GLY A 318 13.56 -13.73 17.19
CA GLY A 318 12.39 -14.55 16.88
C GLY A 318 11.29 -14.55 17.93
N LEU A 319 11.41 -13.73 18.99
CA LEU A 319 10.43 -13.71 20.08
C LEU A 319 9.25 -12.75 19.85
N GLY A 320 9.35 -11.83 18.89
CA GLY A 320 8.26 -10.92 18.53
C GLY A 320 7.87 -9.95 19.65
N ASN A 321 8.84 -9.48 20.45
CA ASN A 321 8.56 -8.59 21.59
C ASN A 321 9.03 -7.14 21.36
N VAL A 322 9.80 -6.90 20.29
CA VAL A 322 10.44 -5.62 20.03
C VAL A 322 9.73 -4.90 18.91
N PHE A 323 9.50 -3.59 19.08
CA PHE A 323 8.94 -2.72 18.07
C PHE A 323 9.61 -1.35 18.11
N ALA A 324 9.52 -0.60 17.02
CA ALA A 324 9.89 0.80 16.95
C ALA A 324 8.64 1.68 16.81
N MET A 325 8.76 2.92 17.25
CA MET A 325 7.78 3.98 17.02
C MET A 325 8.49 5.30 16.67
N CYS A 326 7.78 6.18 15.98
CA CYS A 326 8.15 7.58 15.81
C CYS A 326 6.98 8.52 16.15
N SER A 327 7.30 9.78 16.42
CA SER A 327 6.33 10.73 16.97
C SER A 327 6.57 12.16 16.48
N CYS A 328 5.52 12.98 16.57
CA CYS A 328 5.59 14.44 16.38
C CYS A 328 6.46 15.15 17.45
N ASP A 329 6.96 14.43 18.47
CA ASP A 329 7.97 14.96 19.39
C ASP A 329 9.41 14.86 18.84
N LYS A 330 9.55 14.55 17.55
CA LYS A 330 10.82 14.45 16.80
C LYS A 330 11.69 13.26 17.18
N SER A 331 11.16 12.32 17.96
CA SER A 331 11.91 11.18 18.48
C SER A 331 11.60 9.87 17.75
N ILE A 332 12.53 8.92 17.90
CA ILE A 332 12.35 7.51 17.55
C ILE A 332 12.63 6.69 18.80
N SER A 333 11.78 5.70 19.09
CA SER A 333 11.98 4.79 20.22
C SER A 333 11.90 3.33 19.79
N ILE A 334 12.81 2.50 20.30
CA ILE A 334 12.82 1.04 20.12
C ILE A 334 12.56 0.39 21.47
N LEU A 335 11.44 -0.31 21.57
CA LEU A 335 10.89 -0.79 22.82
C LEU A 335 10.70 -2.30 22.82
N ASP A 336 10.84 -2.90 24.00
CA ASP A 336 10.47 -4.29 24.25
C ASP A 336 9.26 -4.36 25.19
N ILE A 337 8.16 -4.95 24.74
CA ILE A 337 6.90 -5.03 25.49
C ILE A 337 7.06 -5.65 26.88
N ARG A 338 8.06 -6.51 27.08
CA ARG A 338 8.34 -7.15 28.37
C ARG A 338 8.93 -6.18 29.38
N ASN A 339 9.67 -5.17 28.91
CA ASN A 339 10.35 -4.19 29.75
C ASN A 339 9.46 -2.99 30.06
N ILE A 340 8.54 -2.63 29.15
CA ILE A 340 7.57 -1.55 29.33
C ILE A 340 6.75 -1.79 30.60
N ASN A 341 6.18 -2.98 30.73
CA ASN A 341 5.34 -3.34 31.88
C ASN A 341 6.15 -3.55 33.17
N ALA A 342 7.46 -3.78 33.07
CA ALA A 342 8.35 -4.02 34.21
C ALA A 342 9.00 -2.74 34.77
N ASN A 343 8.67 -1.55 34.25
CA ASN A 343 9.31 -0.27 34.60
C ASN A 343 10.86 -0.30 34.49
N SER A 344 11.42 -1.13 33.61
CA SER A 344 12.86 -1.25 33.43
C SER A 344 13.33 -0.31 32.32
N THR A 345 13.90 0.84 32.70
CA THR A 345 14.39 1.87 31.75
C THR A 345 15.66 1.46 31.01
N ASN A 346 16.43 0.50 31.54
CA ASN A 346 17.79 0.18 31.05
C ASN A 346 17.87 -0.64 29.76
N LYS A 347 16.75 -0.93 29.06
CA LYS A 347 16.75 -1.84 27.90
C LYS A 347 16.03 -1.32 26.66
N ASN A 348 15.45 -0.13 26.73
CA ASN A 348 14.83 0.49 25.57
C ASN A 348 15.77 1.55 25.00
N ILE A 349 15.65 1.82 23.70
CA ILE A 349 16.43 2.85 23.03
C ILE A 349 15.50 4.03 22.75
N HIS A 350 15.94 5.24 23.09
CA HIS A 350 15.24 6.48 22.77
C HIS A 350 16.22 7.43 22.08
N ILE A 351 15.92 7.78 20.84
CA ILE A 351 16.67 8.73 20.02
C ILE A 351 15.90 10.04 20.06
N GLU A 352 16.29 10.90 21.00
CA GLU A 352 15.73 12.26 21.10
C GLU A 352 16.23 13.12 19.94
N ASN A 353 15.36 13.97 19.37
CA ASN A 353 15.70 14.83 18.23
C ASN A 353 16.30 14.04 17.06
N ALA A 354 15.72 12.88 16.76
CA ALA A 354 16.10 12.09 15.59
C ALA A 354 16.01 12.93 14.31
N HIS A 355 15.00 13.80 14.23
CA HIS A 355 14.81 14.80 13.18
C HIS A 355 14.68 16.21 13.78
N THR A 356 14.77 17.24 12.93
CA THR A 356 14.60 18.64 13.35
C THR A 356 13.13 19.05 13.42
N ASN A 357 12.25 18.25 12.82
CA ASN A 357 10.79 18.36 12.86
C ASN A 357 10.16 16.96 13.12
N ASP A 358 8.84 16.87 13.04
CA ASP A 358 8.05 15.65 13.29
C ASP A 358 8.59 14.46 12.48
N VAL A 359 8.61 13.26 13.08
CA VAL A 359 9.02 12.03 12.39
C VAL A 359 7.77 11.26 11.99
N ASN A 360 7.49 11.22 10.69
CA ASN A 360 6.23 10.74 10.13
C ASN A 360 6.22 9.22 9.87
N VAL A 361 7.38 8.66 9.53
CA VAL A 361 7.48 7.26 9.12
C VAL A 361 8.79 6.64 9.57
N ILE A 362 8.73 5.35 9.90
CA ILE A 362 9.89 4.49 10.15
C ILE A 362 9.77 3.21 9.33
N ALA A 363 10.89 2.59 8.98
CA ALA A 363 10.88 1.31 8.30
C ALA A 363 12.06 0.44 8.74
N TRP A 364 11.76 -0.74 9.28
CA TRP A 364 12.79 -1.75 9.55
C TRP A 364 13.35 -2.29 8.25
N ASN A 365 14.66 -2.49 8.20
CA ASN A 365 15.27 -3.19 7.09
C ASN A 365 14.76 -4.64 7.03
N GLU A 366 14.40 -5.09 5.83
CA GLU A 366 13.84 -6.44 5.61
C GLU A 366 14.91 -7.53 5.68
N ASN A 367 16.18 -7.16 5.56
CA ASN A 367 17.31 -8.07 5.47
C ASN A 367 18.09 -8.21 6.78
N THR A 368 18.15 -7.17 7.60
CA THR A 368 18.93 -7.08 8.85
C THR A 368 18.10 -6.59 10.03
N GLU A 369 18.46 -7.00 11.25
CA GLU A 369 17.70 -6.66 12.47
C GLU A 369 18.05 -5.30 13.09
N PHE A 370 19.14 -4.68 12.65
CA PHE A 370 19.70 -3.51 13.32
C PHE A 370 19.59 -2.20 12.53
N LEU A 371 19.17 -2.26 11.27
CA LEU A 371 18.95 -1.07 10.45
C LEU A 371 17.49 -0.62 10.48
N LEU A 372 17.29 0.67 10.73
CA LEU A 372 16.00 1.34 10.71
C LEU A 372 16.13 2.63 9.89
N ALA A 373 15.23 2.85 8.94
CA ALA A 373 15.10 4.13 8.25
C ALA A 373 14.00 4.97 8.90
N SER A 374 14.11 6.29 8.81
CA SER A 374 13.11 7.26 9.24
C SER A 374 13.00 8.43 8.29
N GLY A 375 11.82 9.02 8.21
CA GLY A 375 11.53 10.21 7.43
C GLY A 375 10.63 11.16 8.20
N GLY A 376 10.82 12.47 8.01
CA GLY A 376 10.09 13.48 8.77
C GLY A 376 9.70 14.71 7.94
N ASP A 377 9.08 15.65 8.64
CA ASP A 377 8.68 16.97 8.13
C ASP A 377 9.88 17.91 7.87
N ASP A 378 11.10 17.47 8.19
CA ASP A 378 12.33 18.14 7.76
C ASP A 378 12.81 17.72 6.37
N ASN A 379 12.00 16.90 5.66
CA ASN A 379 12.22 16.43 4.29
C ASN A 379 13.42 15.47 4.13
N ILE A 380 14.02 15.03 5.23
CA ILE A 380 15.24 14.23 5.22
C ILE A 380 14.88 12.77 5.50
N ILE A 381 15.56 11.86 4.81
CA ILE A 381 15.57 10.43 5.16
C ILE A 381 16.83 10.15 5.97
N LYS A 382 16.70 9.49 7.13
CA LYS A 382 17.82 9.06 7.95
C LYS A 382 17.84 7.55 8.11
N VAL A 383 19.03 6.97 8.16
CA VAL A 383 19.23 5.55 8.43
C VAL A 383 19.99 5.41 9.74
N TRP A 384 19.55 4.50 10.59
CA TRP A 384 20.06 4.30 11.95
C TRP A 384 20.53 2.86 12.12
N ASP A 385 21.69 2.69 12.73
CA ASP A 385 22.10 1.42 13.32
C ASP A 385 21.74 1.43 14.80
N ILE A 386 20.77 0.63 15.21
CA ILE A 386 20.27 0.62 16.59
C ILE A 386 21.33 0.15 17.61
N ARG A 387 22.45 -0.43 17.17
CA ARG A 387 23.57 -0.80 18.02
C ARG A 387 24.42 0.42 18.43
N ASN A 388 24.33 1.50 17.66
CA ASN A 388 24.97 2.78 17.95
C ASN A 388 24.11 3.95 17.44
N THR A 389 23.20 4.41 18.29
CA THR A 389 22.22 5.46 17.93
C THR A 389 22.72 6.88 18.17
N ASN A 390 24.02 7.09 18.42
CA ASN A 390 24.55 8.44 18.67
C ASN A 390 24.43 9.34 17.43
N ASN A 391 24.54 8.77 16.24
CA ASN A 391 24.37 9.47 14.96
C ASN A 391 23.69 8.55 13.95
N ALA A 392 22.95 9.13 13.02
CA ALA A 392 22.48 8.41 11.83
C ALA A 392 23.70 7.94 11.01
N VAL A 393 23.63 6.72 10.47
CA VAL A 393 24.68 6.16 9.60
C VAL A 393 24.59 6.70 8.17
N ALA A 394 23.42 7.18 7.76
CA ALA A 394 23.22 7.91 6.50
C ALA A 394 22.16 9.00 6.67
N GLN A 395 22.30 10.09 5.90
CA GLN A 395 21.30 11.15 5.75
C GLN A 395 21.15 11.45 4.26
N LEU A 396 19.96 11.23 3.72
CA LEU A 396 19.65 11.45 2.30
C LEU A 396 18.87 12.76 2.20
N ILE A 397 19.52 13.78 1.63
CA ILE A 397 19.00 15.15 1.51
C ILE A 397 18.73 15.40 0.02
N PHE A 398 17.45 15.41 -0.35
CA PHE A 398 17.03 15.54 -1.75
C PHE A 398 15.60 16.09 -1.87
N HIS A 399 14.67 15.49 -1.14
CA HIS A 399 13.27 15.88 -1.15
C HIS A 399 13.04 17.31 -0.65
N LYS A 400 11.98 17.94 -1.17
CA LYS A 400 11.65 19.36 -0.93
C LYS A 400 10.45 19.54 0.01
N GLN A 401 9.78 18.45 0.35
CA GLN A 401 8.59 18.40 1.20
C GLN A 401 8.66 17.14 2.10
N PRO A 402 7.77 17.03 3.11
CA PRO A 402 7.82 15.95 4.08
C PRO A 402 7.83 14.56 3.46
N ILE A 403 8.56 13.64 4.12
CA ILE A 403 8.57 12.22 3.74
C ILE A 403 7.27 11.57 4.22
N SER A 404 6.56 10.90 3.31
CA SER A 404 5.26 10.28 3.58
C SER A 404 5.34 8.75 3.78
N SER A 405 6.25 8.06 3.10
CA SER A 405 6.46 6.61 3.28
C SER A 405 7.90 6.20 2.97
N ILE A 406 8.34 5.10 3.58
CA ILE A 406 9.64 4.48 3.32
C ILE A 406 9.43 2.96 3.23
N SER A 407 10.06 2.32 2.26
CA SER A 407 10.07 0.86 2.13
C SER A 407 11.48 0.38 1.76
N TRP A 408 12.02 -0.52 2.57
CA TRP A 408 13.25 -1.24 2.21
C TRP A 408 12.97 -2.26 1.10
N ASN A 409 13.97 -2.53 0.29
CA ASN A 409 13.93 -3.63 -0.66
C ASN A 409 13.97 -4.97 0.11
N PHE A 410 13.13 -5.93 -0.29
CA PHE A 410 13.03 -7.23 0.39
C PHE A 410 14.19 -8.18 0.10
N LYS A 411 15.02 -7.88 -0.91
CA LYS A 411 16.11 -8.74 -1.39
C LYS A 411 17.46 -8.04 -1.29
N ASP A 412 17.50 -6.76 -1.67
CA ASP A 412 18.68 -5.94 -1.50
C ASP A 412 18.69 -5.30 -0.11
N THR A 413 19.80 -5.44 0.61
CA THR A 413 19.92 -4.94 1.98
C THR A 413 20.11 -3.43 2.05
N TYR A 414 20.69 -2.82 1.01
CA TYR A 414 21.10 -1.42 1.02
C TYR A 414 20.23 -0.53 0.14
N VAL A 415 19.24 -1.12 -0.54
CA VAL A 415 18.28 -0.37 -1.35
C VAL A 415 17.01 -0.06 -0.55
N LEU A 416 16.58 1.19 -0.59
CA LEU A 416 15.29 1.64 -0.06
C LEU A 416 14.62 2.59 -1.03
N LEU A 417 13.30 2.71 -0.92
CA LEU A 417 12.55 3.79 -1.54
C LEU A 417 11.96 4.70 -0.47
N ALA A 418 11.71 5.95 -0.85
CA ALA A 418 10.96 6.91 -0.06
C ALA A 418 10.01 7.70 -0.96
N SER A 419 8.79 7.95 -0.49
CA SER A 419 7.86 8.89 -1.12
C SER A 419 7.78 10.17 -0.33
N SER A 420 7.56 11.29 -1.01
CA SER A 420 7.42 12.61 -0.40
C SER A 420 6.17 13.32 -0.89
N LEU A 421 5.71 14.28 -0.09
CA LEU A 421 4.66 15.23 -0.47
C LEU A 421 5.12 16.25 -1.53
N ASP A 422 6.36 16.14 -2.03
CA ASP A 422 6.84 16.87 -3.21
C ASP A 422 6.44 16.20 -4.53
N ASN A 423 5.62 15.14 -4.46
CA ASN A 423 5.10 14.36 -5.58
C ASN A 423 6.15 13.45 -6.25
N SER A 424 7.20 13.09 -5.53
CA SER A 424 8.22 12.15 -6.01
C SER A 424 8.32 10.88 -5.16
N ILE A 425 8.72 9.78 -5.80
CA ILE A 425 9.26 8.58 -5.14
C ILE A 425 10.71 8.44 -5.55
N SER A 426 11.62 8.48 -4.59
CA SER A 426 13.04 8.27 -4.79
C SER A 426 13.44 6.85 -4.41
N ILE A 427 14.37 6.26 -5.16
CA ILE A 427 14.97 4.95 -4.85
C ILE A 427 16.48 5.15 -4.69
N TRP A 428 17.03 4.61 -3.61
CA TRP A 428 18.39 4.87 -3.15
C TRP A 428 19.16 3.58 -2.98
N ASP A 429 20.46 3.61 -3.30
CA ASP A 429 21.42 2.56 -2.97
C ASP A 429 22.47 3.10 -1.99
N LEU A 430 22.44 2.58 -0.76
CA LEU A 430 23.36 2.96 0.31
C LEU A 430 24.72 2.27 0.22
N SER A 431 24.92 1.35 -0.72
CA SER A 431 26.22 0.70 -0.98
C SER A 431 27.15 1.56 -1.84
N VAL A 432 26.59 2.56 -2.53
CA VAL A 432 27.35 3.54 -3.31
C VAL A 432 28.05 4.49 -2.34
N GLU A 433 29.38 4.35 -2.25
CA GLU A 433 30.22 5.35 -1.60
C GLU A 433 30.26 6.62 -2.47
N THR A 434 30.17 7.78 -1.84
CA THR A 434 30.42 9.08 -2.50
C THR A 434 31.91 9.19 -2.84
N GLU A 435 32.40 8.44 -3.83
CA GLU A 435 33.80 8.45 -4.26
C GLU A 435 34.13 9.60 -5.24
N SER A 436 33.21 10.53 -5.49
CA SER A 436 33.48 11.64 -6.38
C SER A 436 34.24 12.77 -5.67
N LEU A 437 35.58 12.62 -5.59
CA LEU A 437 36.50 13.78 -5.52
C LEU A 437 36.43 14.64 -6.79
N GLU A 438 35.76 14.15 -7.83
CA GLU A 438 35.36 14.90 -9.02
C GLU A 438 34.01 15.57 -8.74
N PHE A 439 33.99 16.90 -8.66
CA PHE A 439 32.74 17.66 -8.65
C PHE A 439 32.01 17.37 -9.97
N THR A 440 31.05 16.45 -9.97
CA THR A 440 30.04 16.42 -11.01
C THR A 440 29.13 17.62 -10.75
N ASP A 441 28.83 18.42 -11.79
CA ASP A 441 27.83 19.50 -11.73
C ASP A 441 26.39 18.94 -11.57
N SER A 442 26.25 17.68 -11.13
CA SER A 442 24.98 17.00 -10.98
C SER A 442 24.21 17.57 -9.80
N GLN A 443 22.96 17.93 -10.04
CA GLN A 443 22.02 18.33 -8.98
C GLN A 443 21.59 17.14 -8.11
N TYR A 444 21.86 15.91 -8.55
CA TYR A 444 21.40 14.67 -7.92
C TYR A 444 22.51 13.98 -7.13
N PRO A 445 22.23 13.49 -5.91
CA PRO A 445 23.21 12.73 -5.12
C PRO A 445 23.57 11.38 -5.78
N ASP A 446 24.81 10.93 -5.60
CA ASP A 446 25.32 9.68 -6.19
C ASP A 446 24.53 8.42 -5.77
N GLN A 447 23.95 8.44 -4.57
CA GLN A 447 23.16 7.31 -4.06
C GLN A 447 21.75 7.23 -4.67
N LEU A 448 21.28 8.25 -5.39
CA LEU A 448 19.94 8.25 -5.98
C LEU A 448 19.94 7.41 -7.28
N LEU A 449 19.24 6.28 -7.26
CA LEU A 449 19.11 5.38 -8.41
C LEU A 449 17.97 5.79 -9.36
N PHE A 450 16.86 6.28 -8.81
CA PHE A 450 15.65 6.52 -9.58
C PHE A 450 14.74 7.55 -8.91
N GLU A 451 14.04 8.35 -9.71
CA GLU A 451 12.99 9.28 -9.27
C GLU A 451 11.73 9.07 -10.11
N HIS A 452 10.62 8.75 -9.46
CA HIS A 452 9.30 8.62 -10.07
C HIS A 452 8.47 9.88 -9.82
N LEU A 453 7.91 10.47 -10.87
CA LEU A 453 7.16 11.75 -10.82
C LEU A 453 5.71 11.67 -11.34
N ASN A 454 5.16 10.47 -11.53
CA ASN A 454 3.88 10.25 -12.22
C ASN A 454 2.64 10.29 -11.29
N GLN A 455 2.70 10.96 -10.14
CA GLN A 455 1.61 10.99 -9.16
C GLN A 455 1.67 12.21 -8.25
N LYS A 456 0.52 12.77 -7.88
CA LYS A 456 0.43 13.85 -6.88
C LYS A 456 -0.07 13.39 -5.52
N PHE A 457 0.43 14.02 -4.46
CA PHE A 457 0.08 13.74 -3.06
C PHE A 457 0.21 12.25 -2.73
N ILE A 458 1.43 11.71 -2.89
CA ILE A 458 1.71 10.30 -2.63
C ILE A 458 1.71 10.05 -1.13
N THR A 459 0.86 9.12 -0.69
CA THR A 459 0.65 8.85 0.74
C THR A 459 1.29 7.54 1.20
N ASP A 460 1.50 6.58 0.29
CA ASP A 460 2.17 5.32 0.60
C ASP A 460 2.82 4.73 -0.66
N ALA A 461 4.01 4.15 -0.53
CA ALA A 461 4.74 3.47 -1.60
C ALA A 461 5.54 2.31 -1.03
N LYS A 462 5.53 1.15 -1.70
CA LYS A 462 6.22 -0.06 -1.20
C LYS A 462 6.76 -0.93 -2.32
N PHE A 463 7.94 -1.50 -2.11
CA PHE A 463 8.44 -2.59 -2.93
C PHE A 463 7.52 -3.81 -2.80
N HIS A 464 7.33 -4.55 -3.88
CA HIS A 464 6.59 -5.81 -3.86
C HIS A 464 7.47 -6.93 -3.24
N PRO A 465 7.00 -7.67 -2.22
CA PRO A 465 7.82 -8.67 -1.52
C PRO A 465 8.34 -9.83 -2.39
N HIS A 466 7.62 -10.17 -3.47
CA HIS A 466 7.97 -11.31 -4.34
C HIS A 466 8.48 -10.91 -5.73
N TYR A 467 8.35 -9.65 -6.12
CA TYR A 467 8.72 -9.19 -7.46
C TYR A 467 9.80 -8.11 -7.32
N PRO A 468 11.09 -8.48 -7.45
CA PRO A 468 12.20 -7.55 -7.32
C PRO A 468 12.02 -6.31 -8.21
N GLY A 469 12.29 -5.14 -7.64
CA GLY A 469 12.19 -3.83 -8.31
C GLY A 469 10.78 -3.33 -8.58
N LEU A 470 9.73 -4.16 -8.42
CA LEU A 470 8.35 -3.71 -8.59
C LEU A 470 7.92 -2.86 -7.40
N VAL A 471 7.31 -1.70 -7.69
CA VAL A 471 6.77 -0.77 -6.70
C VAL A 471 5.28 -0.58 -6.95
N VAL A 472 4.52 -0.52 -5.87
CA VAL A 472 3.15 0.00 -5.87
C VAL A 472 3.11 1.25 -5.00
N SER A 473 2.40 2.26 -5.45
CA SER A 473 2.15 3.49 -4.69
C SER A 473 0.69 3.88 -4.77
N THR A 474 0.23 4.61 -3.76
CA THR A 474 -1.11 5.19 -3.69
C THR A 474 -1.02 6.68 -3.37
N SER A 475 -1.99 7.43 -3.87
CA SER A 475 -1.96 8.89 -3.90
C SER A 475 -3.38 9.46 -4.04
N SER A 476 -3.51 10.78 -4.07
CA SER A 476 -4.81 11.41 -4.39
C SER A 476 -5.28 11.12 -5.82
N GLU A 477 -4.37 10.74 -6.72
CA GLU A 477 -4.63 10.35 -8.11
C GLU A 477 -4.75 8.81 -8.29
N ASN A 478 -4.99 8.05 -7.21
CA ASN A 478 -5.09 6.59 -7.14
C ASN A 478 -3.74 5.86 -7.14
N PHE A 479 -3.65 4.70 -7.80
CA PHE A 479 -2.51 3.79 -7.72
C PHE A 479 -1.57 3.93 -8.91
N ASN A 480 -0.27 3.74 -8.67
CA ASN A 480 0.70 3.41 -9.70
C ASN A 480 1.31 2.05 -9.37
N ILE A 481 1.57 1.26 -10.41
CA ILE A 481 2.26 -0.02 -10.34
C ILE A 481 3.35 0.03 -11.39
N PHE A 482 4.59 0.14 -10.96
CA PHE A 482 5.70 0.38 -11.86
C PHE A 482 6.95 -0.41 -11.49
N LYS A 483 7.78 -0.66 -12.49
CA LYS A 483 9.10 -1.25 -12.33
C LYS A 483 10.11 -0.39 -13.09
N PRO A 484 11.07 0.27 -12.41
CA PRO A 484 12.19 0.93 -13.07
C PRO A 484 13.00 -0.04 -13.91
N CYS A 485 13.61 0.43 -15.00
CA CYS A 485 14.44 -0.43 -15.86
C CYS A 485 15.80 -0.79 -15.23
N ASN A 486 16.27 0.02 -14.27
CA ASN A 486 17.60 -0.09 -13.64
C ASN A 486 17.60 -0.72 -12.23
N ILE A 487 16.44 -1.18 -11.75
CA ILE A 487 16.24 -1.79 -10.41
C ILE A 487 15.44 -3.09 -10.59
#